data_AF-A0A1F8AV51-F1
#
_entry.id   AF-A0A1F8AV51-F1
#
_cell.length_a   1.000
_cell.length_b   1.000
_cell.length_c   1.000
_cell.angle_alpha   90.00
_cell.angle_beta   90.00
_cell.angle_gamma   90.00
#
_symmetry.space_group_name_H-M   'P 1'
#
loop_
_entity.id
_entity.type
_entity.pdbx_description
1 polymer ?
#
loop_
_entity_poly.entity_id
_entity_poly.type
_entity_poly.pdbx_seq_one_letter_code
_entity_poly.pdbx_strand_id
1 'polypeptide(L)'
;MKRKRIVVIGGGTGTFVVLSGLKKYPVDLSVIVSMMDSGGSNRVIRDEFGLLPTSDIRQCIVALASGKSDKILRKLFSYRYVSGTGISGMTFGNLFMAALADIYGSQEKAIYKTCQLLDVKGKVLPVTFDTTNLVAT
;
A
#
# COMPACT_ATOMS: atom_id res chain seq x y z
N MET A 1 -11.18 18.86 22.66
CA MET A 1 -9.76 18.44 22.78
C MET A 1 -9.14 18.34 21.40
N LYS A 2 -7.92 18.85 21.21
CA LYS A 2 -7.18 18.75 19.93
C LYS A 2 -6.74 17.29 19.71
N ARG A 3 -6.99 16.73 18.51
CA ARG A 3 -6.50 15.39 18.17
C ARG A 3 -4.97 15.36 18.13
N LYS A 4 -4.37 14.28 18.65
CA LYS A 4 -2.92 14.07 18.53
C LYS A 4 -2.58 13.71 17.09
N ARG A 5 -1.52 14.30 16.55
CA ARG A 5 -0.97 13.99 15.23
C ARG A 5 0.14 12.96 15.41
N ILE A 6 0.02 11.80 14.76
CA ILE A 6 0.99 10.71 14.85
C ILE A 6 1.44 10.35 13.45
N VAL A 7 2.76 10.34 13.25
CA VAL A 7 3.39 9.88 12.01
C VAL A 7 4.08 8.55 12.28
N VAL A 8 3.71 7.53 11.51
CA VAL A 8 4.37 6.22 11.52
C VAL A 8 5.34 6.19 10.35
N ILE A 9 6.58 5.74 10.56
CA ILE A 9 7.57 5.57 9.50
C ILE A 9 7.98 4.11 9.51
N GLY A 10 7.87 3.43 8.37
CA GLY A 10 8.23 2.02 8.30
C GLY A 10 7.80 1.33 7.01
N GLY A 11 7.66 0.01 7.09
CA GLY A 11 7.15 -0.85 6.04
C GLY A 11 6.62 -2.17 6.63
N GLY A 12 6.27 -3.10 5.76
CA GLY A 12 5.88 -4.46 6.11
C GLY A 12 4.70 -4.61 7.08
N THR A 13 4.66 -5.79 7.71
CA THR A 13 3.57 -6.23 8.58
C THR A 13 3.51 -5.50 9.92
N GLY A 14 4.65 -5.09 10.47
CA GLY A 14 4.70 -4.31 11.72
C GLY A 14 3.94 -3.00 11.60
N THR A 15 4.17 -2.27 10.50
CA THR A 15 3.46 -1.01 10.20
C THR A 15 1.95 -1.24 10.05
N PHE A 16 1.55 -2.33 9.38
CA PHE A 16 0.14 -2.71 9.27
C PHE A 16 -0.55 -2.90 10.63
N VAL A 17 0.11 -3.61 11.56
CA VAL A 17 -0.42 -3.87 12.91
C VAL A 17 -0.54 -2.58 13.70
N VAL A 18 0.49 -1.74 13.68
CA VAL A 18 0.51 -0.45 14.38
C VAL A 18 -0.61 0.46 13.88
N LEU A 19 -0.75 0.65 12.56
CA LEU A 19 -1.81 1.48 11.99
C LEU A 19 -3.21 0.95 12.29
N SER A 20 -3.40 -0.38 12.19
CA SER A 20 -4.67 -1.04 12.49
C SER A 20 -5.09 -0.90 13.96
N GLY A 21 -4.12 -0.80 14.88
CA GLY A 21 -4.35 -0.50 16.28
C GLY A 21 -4.65 0.98 16.52
N LEU A 22 -3.77 1.86 16.03
CA LEU A 22 -3.86 3.31 16.26
C LEU A 22 -5.13 3.93 15.68
N LYS A 23 -5.65 3.42 14.55
CA LYS A 23 -6.87 3.96 13.92
C LYS A 23 -8.13 3.86 14.78
N LYS A 24 -8.09 3.06 15.87
CA LYS A 24 -9.19 2.92 16.82
C LYS A 24 -9.29 4.09 17.81
N TYR A 25 -8.26 4.94 17.86
CA TYR A 25 -8.19 6.09 18.75
C TYR A 25 -8.51 7.39 18.00
N PRO A 26 -8.94 8.46 18.69
CA PRO A 26 -9.24 9.76 18.09
C PRO A 26 -7.95 10.55 17.78
N VAL A 27 -7.16 10.05 16.83
CA VAL A 27 -5.86 10.60 16.40
C VAL A 27 -5.85 10.86 14.90
N ASP A 28 -5.02 11.82 14.48
CA ASP A 28 -4.79 12.09 13.06
C ASP A 28 -3.53 11.33 12.62
N LEU A 29 -3.71 10.29 11.81
CA LEU A 29 -2.65 9.38 11.38
C LEU A 29 -2.06 9.79 10.03
N SER A 30 -0.73 9.71 9.94
CA SER A 30 0.00 9.68 8.68
C SER A 30 1.02 8.54 8.73
N VAL A 31 1.31 7.96 7.56
CA VAL A 31 2.37 6.96 7.43
C VAL A 31 3.27 7.32 6.25
N ILE A 32 4.59 7.23 6.49
CA ILE A 32 5.63 7.29 5.46
C ILE A 32 6.16 5.88 5.26
N VAL A 33 6.06 5.37 4.03
CA VAL A 33 6.26 3.96 3.71
C VAL A 33 7.49 3.76 2.84
N SER A 34 8.31 2.77 3.16
CA SER A 34 9.44 2.34 2.32
C SER A 34 8.99 1.89 0.94
N MET A 35 9.76 2.25 -0.10
CA MET A 35 9.53 1.89 -1.51
C MET A 35 10.70 1.10 -2.12
N MET A 36 11.47 0.41 -1.28
CA MET A 36 12.74 -0.21 -1.69
C MET A 36 12.72 -1.75 -1.66
N ASP A 37 11.59 -2.37 -1.33
CA ASP A 37 11.46 -3.84 -1.29
C ASP A 37 11.52 -4.47 -2.69
N SER A 38 12.51 -5.34 -2.92
CA SER A 38 12.71 -6.05 -4.18
C SER A 38 12.26 -7.53 -4.14
N GLY A 39 11.62 -7.96 -3.05
CA GLY A 39 11.23 -9.36 -2.84
C GLY A 39 9.88 -9.77 -3.45
N GLY A 40 9.74 -11.07 -3.76
CA GLY A 40 8.46 -11.72 -4.08
C GLY A 40 7.68 -11.04 -5.22
N SER A 41 6.40 -10.75 -5.00
CA SER A 41 5.56 -10.09 -6.01
C SER A 41 6.00 -8.67 -6.35
N ASN A 42 6.81 -8.01 -5.50
CA ASN A 42 7.35 -6.69 -5.84
C ASN A 42 8.41 -6.78 -6.94
N ARG A 43 9.10 -7.92 -7.08
CA ARG A 43 10.01 -8.14 -8.19
C ARG A 43 9.29 -8.03 -9.53
N VAL A 44 8.14 -8.71 -9.66
CA VAL A 44 7.30 -8.63 -10.87
C VAL A 44 6.83 -7.19 -11.11
N ILE A 45 6.35 -6.49 -10.08
CA ILE A 45 5.91 -5.09 -10.19
C ILE A 45 7.04 -4.16 -10.65
N ARG A 46 8.28 -4.37 -10.19
CA ARG A 46 9.44 -3.59 -10.61
C ARG A 46 9.91 -3.96 -12.01
N ASP A 47 10.19 -5.25 -12.22
CA ASP A 47 10.91 -5.75 -13.39
C ASP A 47 10.00 -5.77 -14.64
N GLU A 48 8.69 -6.02 -14.49
CA GLU A 48 7.76 -6.12 -15.62
C GLU A 48 6.92 -4.86 -15.83
N PHE A 49 6.54 -4.15 -14.75
CA PHE A 49 5.70 -2.94 -14.86
C PHE A 49 6.49 -1.63 -14.72
N GLY A 50 7.78 -1.68 -14.35
CA GLY A 50 8.61 -0.48 -14.16
C GLY A 50 8.16 0.40 -12.99
N LEU A 51 7.40 -0.15 -12.04
CA LEU A 51 6.81 0.59 -10.92
C LEU A 51 7.61 0.38 -9.63
N LEU A 52 7.51 1.33 -8.69
CA LEU A 52 7.98 1.09 -7.33
C LEU A 52 7.17 -0.04 -6.66
N PRO A 53 7.74 -0.73 -5.66
CA PRO A 53 7.07 -1.77 -4.88
C PRO A 53 5.74 -1.28 -4.30
N THR A 54 4.65 -2.00 -4.57
CA THR A 54 3.31 -1.62 -4.06
C THR A 54 2.93 -2.33 -2.78
N SER A 55 3.64 -3.39 -2.37
CA SER A 55 3.14 -4.28 -1.31
C SER A 55 2.99 -3.61 0.06
N ASP A 56 3.97 -2.81 0.48
CA ASP A 56 3.96 -2.14 1.79
C ASP A 56 2.99 -0.97 1.83
N ILE A 57 2.95 -0.16 0.76
CA ILE A 57 2.00 0.94 0.67
C ILE A 57 0.56 0.43 0.58
N ARG A 58 0.32 -0.66 -0.16
CA ARG A 58 -0.97 -1.37 -0.20
C ARG A 58 -1.38 -1.84 1.20
N GLN A 59 -0.46 -2.43 1.98
CA GLN A 59 -0.76 -2.83 3.36
C GLN A 59 -1.17 -1.63 4.21
N CYS A 60 -0.47 -0.51 4.11
CA CYS A 60 -0.79 0.71 4.85
C CYS A 60 -2.17 1.28 4.47
N ILE A 61 -2.51 1.27 3.18
CA ILE A 61 -3.83 1.65 2.68
C ILE A 61 -4.91 0.74 3.27
N VAL A 62 -4.74 -0.58 3.21
CA VAL A 62 -5.70 -1.55 3.78
C VAL A 62 -5.82 -1.38 5.30
N ALA A 63 -4.71 -1.11 5.99
CA ALA A 63 -4.71 -0.86 7.43
C ALA A 63 -5.57 0.36 7.79
N LEU A 64 -5.50 1.45 7.01
CA LEU A 64 -6.20 2.71 7.27
C LEU A 64 -7.55 2.87 6.56
N ALA A 65 -7.93 1.94 5.68
CA ALA A 65 -9.25 1.90 5.05
C ALA A 65 -10.37 1.95 6.11
N SER A 66 -11.54 2.49 5.77
CA SER A 66 -12.71 2.57 6.67
C SER A 66 -14.05 2.48 5.91
N GLY A 67 -15.15 2.13 6.60
CA GLY A 67 -16.50 2.09 6.02
C GLY A 67 -17.22 0.73 6.10
N LYS A 68 -18.47 0.69 5.61
CA LYS A 68 -19.32 -0.53 5.55
C LYS A 68 -19.18 -1.30 4.22
N SER A 69 -18.83 -0.62 3.12
CA SER A 69 -18.52 -1.15 1.78
C SER A 69 -17.19 -1.94 1.71
N ASP A 70 -16.59 -2.16 2.87
CA ASP A 70 -15.14 -2.16 3.09
C ASP A 70 -14.60 -3.58 3.35
N LYS A 71 -15.48 -4.52 3.74
CA LYS A 71 -15.07 -5.90 3.97
C LYS A 71 -14.66 -6.61 2.68
N ILE A 72 -15.40 -6.41 1.58
CA ILE A 72 -15.07 -7.08 0.31
C ILE A 72 -13.85 -6.45 -0.35
N LEU A 73 -13.78 -5.11 -0.41
CA LEU A 73 -12.64 -4.43 -1.01
C LEU A 73 -11.35 -4.72 -0.25
N ARG A 74 -11.34 -4.67 1.09
CA ARG A 74 -10.17 -5.08 1.86
C ARG A 74 -9.78 -6.53 1.61
N LYS A 75 -10.77 -7.44 1.52
CA LYS A 75 -10.51 -8.85 1.17
C LYS A 75 -9.87 -8.97 -0.21
N LEU A 76 -10.40 -8.28 -1.22
CA LEU A 76 -9.83 -8.26 -2.58
C LEU A 76 -8.42 -7.70 -2.56
N PHE A 77 -8.19 -6.54 -1.96
CA PHE A 77 -6.85 -5.96 -1.87
C PHE A 77 -5.87 -6.85 -1.12
N SER A 78 -6.34 -7.67 -0.18
CA SER A 78 -5.52 -8.63 0.58
C SER A 78 -5.39 -10.00 -0.12
N TYR A 79 -6.23 -10.30 -1.11
CA TYR A 79 -6.29 -11.59 -1.77
C TYR A 79 -4.99 -11.88 -2.51
N ARG A 80 -4.43 -13.06 -2.26
CA ARG A 80 -3.26 -13.60 -2.93
C ARG A 80 -3.68 -14.77 -3.79
N TYR A 81 -3.34 -14.72 -5.07
CA TYR A 81 -3.58 -15.84 -5.99
C TYR A 81 -2.71 -17.02 -5.59
N VAL A 82 -3.32 -18.19 -5.42
CA VAL A 82 -2.63 -19.45 -5.06
C VAL A 82 -2.26 -20.26 -6.31
N SER A 83 -2.93 -19.99 -7.43
CA SER A 83 -2.74 -20.66 -8.71
C SER A 83 -3.00 -19.67 -9.87
N GLY A 84 -2.58 -20.06 -11.08
CA GLY A 84 -2.69 -19.25 -12.29
C GLY A 84 -1.32 -18.90 -12.86
N THR A 85 -1.13 -19.17 -14.15
CA THR A 85 0.11 -18.88 -14.87
C THR A 85 0.36 -17.36 -14.90
N GLY A 86 1.54 -16.93 -14.46
CA GLY A 86 1.92 -15.51 -14.43
C GLY A 86 1.32 -14.66 -13.30
N ILE A 87 0.36 -15.18 -12.54
CA ILE A 87 -0.29 -14.44 -11.43
C ILE A 87 -0.17 -15.13 -10.07
N SER A 88 0.23 -16.42 -10.04
CA SER A 88 0.41 -17.15 -8.79
C SER A 88 1.40 -16.42 -7.87
N GLY A 89 1.03 -16.28 -6.60
CA GLY A 89 1.80 -15.53 -5.62
C GLY A 89 1.59 -14.01 -5.66
N MET A 90 0.97 -13.44 -6.69
CA MET A 90 0.63 -12.02 -6.72
C MET A 90 -0.58 -11.72 -5.84
N THR A 91 -0.69 -10.46 -5.40
CA THR A 91 -1.91 -9.99 -4.73
C THR A 91 -2.75 -9.20 -5.71
N PHE A 92 -4.08 -9.36 -5.65
CA PHE A 92 -4.99 -8.56 -6.47
C PHE A 92 -4.77 -7.06 -6.22
N GLY A 93 -4.52 -6.64 -4.98
CA GLY A 93 -4.24 -5.24 -4.67
C GLY A 93 -3.00 -4.68 -5.38
N ASN A 94 -1.93 -5.48 -5.52
CA ASN A 94 -0.74 -5.04 -6.28
C ASN A 94 -1.05 -4.91 -7.78
N LEU A 95 -1.74 -5.89 -8.36
CA LEU A 95 -2.16 -5.85 -9.77
C LEU A 95 -3.11 -4.67 -10.05
N PHE A 96 -4.06 -4.43 -9.14
CA PHE A 96 -4.97 -3.31 -9.22
C PHE A 96 -4.23 -1.97 -9.20
N MET A 97 -3.26 -1.80 -8.28
CA MET A 97 -2.46 -0.58 -8.20
C MET A 97 -1.58 -0.39 -9.44
N ALA A 98 -1.03 -1.47 -10.00
CA ALA A 98 -0.29 -1.42 -11.26
C ALA A 98 -1.18 -0.98 -12.44
N ALA A 99 -2.37 -1.57 -12.57
CA ALA A 99 -3.34 -1.17 -13.58
C ALA A 99 -3.77 0.30 -13.44
N LEU A 100 -3.98 0.79 -12.20
CA LEU A 100 -4.26 2.20 -11.98
C LEU A 100 -3.08 3.10 -12.37
N ALA A 101 -1.84 2.68 -12.08
CA ALA A 101 -0.66 3.46 -12.44
C ALA A 101 -0.54 3.59 -13.96
N ASP A 102 -0.82 2.51 -14.69
CA ASP A 102 -0.87 2.48 -16.16
C ASP A 102 -1.98 3.41 -16.70
N ILE A 103 -3.21 3.27 -16.23
CA ILE A 103 -4.36 4.10 -16.65
C ILE A 103 -4.10 5.61 -16.42
N TYR A 104 -3.50 5.97 -15.29
CA TYR A 104 -3.25 7.38 -14.95
C TYR A 104 -1.88 7.90 -15.42
N GLY A 105 -1.03 7.03 -15.99
CA GLY A 105 0.37 7.33 -16.31
C GLY A 105 1.19 7.79 -15.10
N SER A 106 0.80 7.43 -13.88
CA SER A 106 1.42 7.92 -12.64
C SER A 106 1.10 7.03 -11.44
N GLN A 107 2.15 6.49 -10.84
CA GLN A 107 2.03 5.69 -9.61
C GLN A 107 1.54 6.53 -8.42
N GLU A 108 1.95 7.80 -8.34
CA GLU A 108 1.45 8.75 -7.35
C GLU A 108 -0.07 8.90 -7.43
N LYS A 109 -0.59 9.17 -8.63
CA LYS A 109 -2.04 9.27 -8.85
C LYS A 109 -2.74 7.96 -8.50
N ALA A 110 -2.15 6.81 -8.84
CA ALA A 110 -2.70 5.51 -8.50
C ALA A 110 -2.82 5.29 -6.99
N ILE A 111 -1.78 5.63 -6.21
CA ILE A 111 -1.81 5.58 -4.75
C ILE A 111 -2.92 6.49 -4.20
N TYR A 112 -2.99 7.72 -4.67
CA TYR A 112 -4.00 8.69 -4.25
C TYR A 112 -5.43 8.19 -4.53
N LYS A 113 -5.69 7.70 -5.75
CA LYS A 113 -6.99 7.17 -6.16
C LYS A 113 -7.36 5.92 -5.40
N THR A 114 -6.40 5.06 -5.10
CA THR A 114 -6.61 3.87 -4.27
C THR A 114 -7.02 4.26 -2.84
N CYS A 115 -6.39 5.28 -2.25
CA CYS A 115 -6.77 5.79 -0.93
C CYS A 115 -8.21 6.34 -0.90
N GLN A 116 -8.63 7.03 -1.96
CA GLN A 116 -10.01 7.50 -2.11
C GLN A 116 -11.01 6.33 -2.22
N LEU A 117 -10.69 5.33 -3.05
CA LEU A 117 -11.56 4.17 -3.27
C LEU A 117 -11.80 3.35 -2.00
N LEU A 118 -10.78 3.24 -1.14
CA LEU A 118 -10.84 2.49 0.12
C LEU A 118 -11.24 3.35 1.33
N ASP A 119 -11.69 4.59 1.11
CA ASP A 119 -12.06 5.56 2.15
C ASP A 119 -11.06 5.58 3.32
N VAL A 120 -9.77 5.72 2.97
CA VAL A 120 -8.66 5.75 3.93
C VAL A 120 -8.81 6.92 4.91
N LYS A 121 -8.77 6.63 6.21
CA LYS A 121 -8.74 7.65 7.28
C LYS A 121 -7.31 7.87 7.74
N GLY A 122 -6.62 8.78 7.06
CA GLY A 122 -5.24 9.16 7.34
C GLY A 122 -4.52 9.57 6.05
N LYS A 123 -3.21 9.82 6.15
CA LYS A 123 -2.35 10.06 4.98
C LYS A 123 -1.39 8.90 4.78
N VAL A 124 -1.31 8.40 3.56
CA VAL A 124 -0.34 7.37 3.17
C VAL A 124 0.61 7.99 2.16
N LEU A 125 1.89 8.03 2.50
CA LEU A 125 2.93 8.68 1.71
C LEU A 125 4.05 7.68 1.44
N PRO A 126 4.45 7.46 0.18
CA PRO A 126 5.71 6.79 -0.10
C PRO A 126 6.88 7.67 0.35
N VAL A 127 7.99 7.05 0.74
CA VAL A 127 9.22 7.80 1.11
C VAL A 127 9.86 8.49 -0.09
N THR A 128 9.62 7.97 -1.30
CA THR A 128 10.09 8.53 -2.57
C THR A 128 9.19 8.08 -3.72
N PHE A 129 9.16 8.85 -4.80
CA PHE A 129 8.60 8.45 -6.10
C PHE A 129 9.68 8.06 -7.11
N ASP A 130 10.94 8.23 -6.76
CA ASP A 130 12.08 7.92 -7.61
C ASP A 130 12.52 6.47 -7.44
N THR A 131 12.90 5.84 -8.55
CA THR A 131 13.48 4.49 -8.55
C THR A 131 14.70 4.42 -7.65
N THR A 132 14.58 3.65 -6.56
CA THR A 132 15.63 3.50 -5.55
C THR A 132 15.81 2.04 -5.16
N ASN A 133 17.01 1.67 -4.70
CA ASN A 133 17.37 0.35 -4.19
C ASN A 133 18.01 0.44 -2.80
N LEU A 134 17.72 -0.52 -1.93
CA LEU A 134 18.40 -0.68 -0.65
C LEU A 134 19.70 -1.48 -0.85
N VAL A 135 20.79 -1.04 -0.23
CA VAL A 135 22.08 -1.73 -0.20
C VAL A 135 22.55 -1.91 1.24
N ALA A 136 23.29 -2.99 1.52
CA ALA A 136 23.92 -3.24 2.81
C ALA A 136 25.42 -3.49 2.59
N THR A 137 26.26 -2.99 3.50
CA THR A 137 27.71 -3.14 3.49
C THR A 137 28.15 -4.04 4.63
#